data_AF-A0A939EWM7-F1
#
_entry.id   AF-A0A939EWM7-F1
#
_cell.length_a   1.000
_cell.length_b   1.000
_cell.length_c   1.000
_cell.angle_alpha   90.00
_cell.angle_beta   90.00
_cell.angle_gamma   90.00
#
_symmetry.space_group_name_H-M   'P 1'
#
loop_
_entity.id
_entity.type
_entity.pdbx_description
1 polymer ?
#
loop_
_entity_poly.entity_id
_entity_poly.type
_entity_poly.pdbx_seq_one_letter_code
_entity_poly.pdbx_strand_id
1 'polypeptide(L)'
;MWDHQSLFRVSAQLFADGIFNLLDRNLKPEVFLLGLASARETDEPQAVVVEPATLRYSPTDFAGVKSLAAALEPDGPRDVVYHLHRDDHDRYEKLRWYGLLQQATQQTLTQICQVRAEERVSFCSLPISLYGYLVVVVLQLSRETYEAYYTLPPLSTGSRPTSLVNATVQEFLQDCSRALRESDTDDDRPVLDRDYNEVLRAAGRSFMLRAAAGTHGLYDACNGVAALRHEGDEGIGTMLVARRHHPAIVPVLTLDSPIPLRDHRRVRKLLELSEDRTALVSDATDVFGLGYLVAPDDQAYEPIFTVHFTRHYSWELTHDNQLMMKVVSNTPRLPQGRVDAANFAKAAQRVFPYLDEPTTEYLWELTQSATTQPTGTILVISEGAAQEAARLTRQSFRVAPRLMTPSVLRLVTNIDGAVLIEPNGTCYAIGAILDGLATAKGDSSRGSRYNSALRYVESSQYPCLVVVVSEDGLIDLLPPGVK
;
A
#
# COMPACT_ATOMS: atom_id res chain seq x y z
N MET A 1 22.34 2.79 23.98
CA MET A 1 23.20 2.97 22.80
C MET A 1 23.67 4.41 22.72
N TRP A 2 22.74 5.38 22.69
CA TRP A 2 23.01 6.81 22.87
C TRP A 2 21.83 7.49 23.59
N ASP A 3 22.01 8.71 24.09
CA ASP A 3 21.04 9.38 24.99
C ASP A 3 19.67 9.67 24.35
N HIS A 4 19.62 9.85 23.04
CA HIS A 4 18.40 10.19 22.30
C HIS A 4 17.76 9.01 21.55
N GLN A 5 18.15 7.78 21.84
CA GLN A 5 17.65 6.57 21.16
C GLN A 5 16.13 6.39 21.29
N SER A 6 15.56 6.75 22.44
CA SER A 6 14.13 6.61 22.73
C SER A 6 13.29 7.59 21.89
N LEU A 7 13.77 8.82 21.72
CA LEU A 7 13.16 9.84 20.88
C LEU A 7 13.18 9.42 19.40
N PHE A 8 14.32 8.94 18.91
CA PHE A 8 14.43 8.44 17.54
C PHE A 8 13.46 7.27 17.29
N ARG A 9 13.41 6.30 18.20
CA ARG A 9 12.46 5.18 18.09
C ARG A 9 11.01 5.64 18.05
N VAL A 10 10.61 6.57 18.91
CA VAL A 10 9.24 7.10 18.93
C VAL A 10 8.92 7.83 17.62
N SER A 11 9.86 8.62 17.09
CA SER A 11 9.71 9.25 15.78
C SER A 11 9.57 8.20 14.66
N ALA A 12 10.41 7.17 14.65
CA ALA A 12 10.34 6.09 13.67
C ALA A 12 9.04 5.28 13.77
N GLN A 13 8.52 5.06 14.98
CA GLN A 13 7.22 4.41 15.20
C GLN A 13 6.08 5.27 14.64
N LEU A 14 6.03 6.56 14.96
CA LEU A 14 5.00 7.47 14.42
C LEU A 14 5.07 7.58 12.90
N PHE A 15 6.28 7.57 12.34
CA PHE A 15 6.52 7.57 10.90
C PHE A 15 6.01 6.28 10.24
N ALA A 16 6.31 5.12 10.84
CA ALA A 16 5.80 3.83 10.39
C ALA A 16 4.27 3.77 10.47
N ASP A 17 3.68 4.22 11.59
CA ASP A 17 2.24 4.32 11.75
C ASP A 17 1.62 5.22 10.68
N GLY A 18 2.24 6.37 10.37
CA GLY A 18 1.79 7.27 9.30
C GLY A 18 1.75 6.59 7.93
N ILE A 19 2.83 5.91 7.54
CA ILE A 19 2.98 5.32 6.21
C ILE A 19 2.15 4.03 6.06
N PHE A 20 2.30 3.08 6.98
CA PHE A 20 1.67 1.77 6.83
C PHE A 20 0.17 1.82 7.09
N ASN A 21 -0.33 2.73 7.95
CA ASN A 21 -1.79 2.89 8.11
C ASN A 21 -2.47 3.53 6.89
N LEU A 22 -1.72 4.27 6.04
CA LEU A 22 -2.22 4.73 4.74
C LEU A 22 -2.35 3.58 3.74
N LEU A 23 -1.48 2.55 3.85
CA LEU A 23 -1.53 1.36 3.01
C LEU A 23 -2.56 0.35 3.48
N ASP A 24 -2.55 -0.03 4.75
CA ASP A 24 -3.53 -0.89 5.42
C ASP A 24 -3.33 -0.82 6.95
N ARG A 25 -4.40 -0.47 7.68
CA ARG A 25 -4.40 -0.36 9.14
C ARG A 25 -4.20 -1.70 9.85
N ASN A 26 -4.51 -2.81 9.17
CA ASN A 26 -4.34 -4.15 9.74
C ASN A 26 -2.86 -4.58 9.82
N LEU A 27 -1.95 -3.88 9.14
CA LEU A 27 -0.51 -4.19 9.16
C LEU A 27 0.14 -3.98 10.54
N LYS A 28 -0.42 -3.10 11.39
CA LYS A 28 0.01 -2.85 12.78
C LYS A 28 1.54 -2.76 12.94
N PRO A 29 2.19 -1.71 12.37
CA PRO A 29 3.64 -1.60 12.38
C PRO A 29 4.18 -1.43 13.80
N GLU A 30 5.27 -2.15 14.12
CA GLU A 30 5.98 -2.03 15.39
C GLU A 30 7.48 -1.89 15.13
N VAL A 31 8.08 -0.81 15.64
CA VAL A 31 9.49 -0.46 15.40
C VAL A 31 10.28 -0.55 16.70
N PHE A 32 11.43 -1.22 16.62
CA PHE A 32 12.41 -1.26 17.70
C PHE A 32 13.83 -1.18 17.17
N LEU A 33 14.77 -0.88 18.06
CA LEU A 33 16.18 -0.74 17.72
C LEU A 33 16.99 -1.85 18.39
N LEU A 34 17.93 -2.41 17.63
CA LEU A 34 18.89 -3.41 18.09
C LEU A 34 20.31 -2.82 17.95
N GLY A 35 20.99 -2.65 19.07
CA GLY A 35 22.40 -2.25 19.11
C GLY A 35 23.30 -3.44 19.36
N LEU A 36 24.23 -3.68 18.45
CA LEU A 36 25.26 -4.69 18.60
C LEU A 36 26.60 -3.99 18.83
N ALA A 37 27.27 -4.23 19.95
CA ALA A 37 28.54 -3.56 20.27
C ALA A 37 29.58 -3.72 19.14
N SER A 38 30.26 -2.64 18.76
CA SER A 38 31.34 -2.69 17.78
C SER A 38 32.62 -3.13 18.49
N ALA A 39 33.26 -4.20 18.03
CA ALA A 39 34.43 -4.81 18.69
C ALA A 39 35.65 -3.88 18.82
N ARG A 40 35.63 -2.69 18.18
CA ARG A 40 36.72 -1.72 18.22
C ARG A 40 36.56 -0.64 19.30
N GLU A 41 35.37 -0.42 19.86
CA GLU A 41 35.05 0.83 20.59
C GLU A 41 34.42 0.63 21.98
N THR A 42 34.08 -0.59 22.40
CA THR A 42 33.37 -0.86 23.66
C THR A 42 34.11 -1.85 24.57
N ASP A 43 34.08 -1.63 25.89
CA ASP A 43 34.65 -2.50 26.93
C ASP A 43 34.03 -3.92 26.96
N GLU A 44 32.81 -4.10 26.42
CA GLU A 44 32.13 -5.39 26.29
C GLU A 44 31.77 -5.70 24.82
N PRO A 45 32.63 -6.37 24.05
CA PRO A 45 32.43 -6.60 22.61
C PRO A 45 31.26 -7.54 22.26
N GLN A 46 30.62 -8.15 23.25
CA GLN A 46 29.43 -8.99 23.09
C GLN A 46 28.13 -8.30 23.56
N ALA A 47 28.19 -7.05 24.03
CA ALA A 47 27.00 -6.37 24.51
C ALA A 47 25.97 -6.17 23.40
N VAL A 48 24.73 -6.53 23.71
CA VAL A 48 23.54 -6.32 22.89
C VAL A 48 22.61 -5.40 23.67
N VAL A 49 22.03 -4.42 22.98
CA VAL A 49 21.04 -3.51 23.57
C VAL A 49 19.78 -3.54 22.71
N VAL A 50 18.61 -3.69 23.34
CA VAL A 50 17.30 -3.64 22.68
C VAL A 50 16.53 -2.44 23.23
N GLU A 51 15.99 -1.61 22.35
CA GLU A 51 15.18 -0.43 22.71
C GLU A 51 13.79 -0.52 22.04
N PRO A 52 12.69 -0.55 22.80
CA PRO A 52 12.60 -0.30 24.24
C PRO A 52 12.94 -1.55 25.08
N ALA A 53 13.46 -1.34 26.29
CA ALA A 53 13.75 -2.43 27.25
C ALA A 53 12.50 -3.22 27.70
N THR A 54 11.31 -2.64 27.53
CA THR A 54 10.01 -3.27 27.82
C THR A 54 9.47 -4.13 26.68
N LEU A 55 10.21 -4.25 25.58
CA LEU A 55 9.80 -5.07 24.43
C LEU A 55 9.85 -6.57 24.78
N ARG A 56 9.12 -7.36 24.01
CA ARG A 56 9.04 -8.84 24.14
C ARG A 56 10.40 -9.55 23.98
N TYR A 57 11.43 -8.88 23.46
CA TYR A 57 12.74 -9.48 23.19
C TYR A 57 13.77 -9.09 24.23
N SER A 58 14.59 -10.06 24.63
CA SER A 58 15.69 -9.87 25.56
C SER A 58 17.02 -9.72 24.81
N PRO A 59 18.02 -9.00 25.35
CA PRO A 59 19.35 -8.93 24.74
C PRO A 59 20.00 -10.31 24.52
N THR A 60 19.68 -11.29 25.37
CA THR A 60 20.16 -12.67 25.25
C THR A 60 19.67 -13.38 23.99
N ASP A 61 18.51 -12.98 23.46
CA ASP A 61 17.94 -13.56 22.24
C ASP A 61 18.82 -13.26 21.01
N PHE A 62 19.64 -12.19 21.03
CA PHE A 62 20.47 -11.76 19.90
C PHE A 62 21.97 -11.93 20.11
N ALA A 63 22.42 -12.53 21.21
CA ALA A 63 23.84 -12.74 21.49
C ALA A 63 24.55 -13.56 20.40
N GLY A 64 23.83 -14.47 19.73
CA GLY A 64 24.34 -15.34 18.67
C GLY A 64 24.41 -14.71 17.26
N VAL A 65 23.88 -13.49 17.06
CA VAL A 65 23.73 -12.90 15.72
C VAL A 65 25.07 -12.71 15.01
N LYS A 66 26.12 -12.27 15.74
CA LYS A 66 27.47 -12.09 15.15
C LYS A 66 28.09 -13.41 14.71
N SER A 67 27.92 -14.46 15.50
CA SER A 67 28.42 -15.80 15.18
C SER A 67 27.68 -16.39 13.97
N LEU A 68 26.36 -16.17 13.89
CA LEU A 68 25.56 -16.57 12.73
C LEU A 68 25.99 -15.81 11.46
N ALA A 69 26.23 -14.49 11.56
CA ALA A 69 26.72 -13.69 10.44
C ALA A 69 28.08 -14.19 9.92
N ALA A 70 28.98 -14.59 10.82
CA ALA A 70 30.26 -15.20 10.45
C ALA A 70 30.09 -16.58 9.80
N ALA A 71 29.12 -17.39 10.24
CA ALA A 71 28.83 -18.71 9.66
C ALA A 71 28.13 -18.64 8.29
N LEU A 72 27.43 -17.54 7.99
CA LEU A 72 26.81 -17.28 6.68
C LEU A 72 27.82 -16.83 5.62
N GLU A 73 29.08 -16.59 6.00
CA GLU A 73 30.12 -16.25 5.05
C GLU A 73 30.42 -17.46 4.14
N PRO A 74 30.26 -17.35 2.81
CA PRO A 74 30.45 -18.48 1.90
C PRO A 74 31.90 -18.99 1.91
N ASP A 75 32.07 -20.29 2.12
CA ASP A 75 33.33 -21.01 1.93
C ASP A 75 33.61 -21.19 0.42
N GLY A 76 34.57 -20.43 -0.13
CA GLY A 76 34.98 -20.55 -1.53
C GLY A 76 35.97 -19.49 -2.01
N PRO A 77 36.64 -19.70 -3.16
CA PRO A 77 37.52 -18.70 -3.76
C PRO A 77 36.72 -17.44 -4.09
N ARG A 78 37.24 -16.31 -3.60
CA ARG A 78 36.62 -14.99 -3.70
C ARG A 78 36.62 -14.53 -5.16
N ASP A 79 35.49 -14.03 -5.66
CA ASP A 79 35.49 -13.25 -6.90
C ASP A 79 36.38 -12.01 -6.68
N VAL A 80 37.49 -11.95 -7.40
CA VAL A 80 38.45 -10.85 -7.29
C VAL A 80 37.85 -9.62 -7.94
N VAL A 81 37.14 -8.80 -7.16
CA VAL A 81 36.77 -7.45 -7.57
C VAL A 81 38.02 -6.57 -7.43
N TYR A 82 38.66 -6.26 -8.56
CA TYR A 82 39.80 -5.34 -8.58
C TYR A 82 39.34 -3.92 -8.27
N HIS A 83 39.61 -3.46 -7.05
CA HIS A 83 39.43 -2.06 -6.67
C HIS A 83 40.74 -1.30 -6.92
N LEU A 84 40.66 -0.16 -7.62
CA LEU A 84 41.81 0.69 -7.94
C LEU A 84 42.34 1.44 -6.70
N HIS A 85 41.51 1.61 -5.66
CA HIS A 85 41.87 2.28 -4.40
C HIS A 85 41.61 1.39 -3.19
N ARG A 86 42.49 1.49 -2.18
CA ARG A 86 42.43 0.71 -0.94
C ARG A 86 41.18 1.00 -0.11
N ASP A 87 40.74 2.26 -0.09
CA ASP A 87 39.55 2.69 0.67
C ASP A 87 38.24 2.11 0.09
N ASP A 88 38.20 1.84 -1.21
CA ASP A 88 37.04 1.23 -1.88
C ASP A 88 36.89 -0.25 -1.50
N HIS A 89 38.00 -0.94 -1.31
CA HIS A 89 38.01 -2.34 -0.85
C HIS A 89 37.48 -2.44 0.59
N ASP A 90 38.00 -1.62 1.50
CA ASP A 90 37.56 -1.58 2.90
C ASP A 90 36.06 -1.22 3.03
N ARG A 91 35.55 -0.34 2.15
CA ARG A 91 34.12 0.01 2.10
C ARG A 91 33.26 -1.15 1.60
N TYR A 92 33.71 -1.86 0.57
CA TYR A 92 32.98 -3.01 0.02
C TYR A 92 32.89 -4.15 1.04
N GLU A 93 34.00 -4.48 1.72
CA GLU A 93 34.03 -5.51 2.77
C GLU A 93 33.13 -5.13 3.95
N LYS A 94 33.13 -3.86 4.38
CA LYS A 94 32.21 -3.36 5.42
C LYS A 94 30.75 -3.51 5.01
N LEU A 95 30.38 -3.11 3.79
CA LEU A 95 29.00 -3.24 3.29
C LEU A 95 28.55 -4.70 3.20
N ARG A 96 29.45 -5.59 2.77
CA ARG A 96 29.19 -7.05 2.75
C ARG A 96 28.93 -7.58 4.16
N TRP A 97 29.79 -7.24 5.12
CA TRP A 97 29.61 -7.63 6.52
C TRP A 97 28.29 -7.11 7.10
N TYR A 98 27.91 -5.86 6.80
CA TYR A 98 26.63 -5.29 7.20
C TYR A 98 25.43 -6.02 6.57
N GLY A 99 25.55 -6.46 5.31
CA GLY A 99 24.56 -7.32 4.68
C GLY A 99 24.40 -8.68 5.36
N LEU A 100 25.51 -9.33 5.73
CA LEU A 100 25.47 -10.60 6.47
C LEU A 100 24.85 -10.42 7.86
N LEU A 101 25.16 -9.32 8.55
CA LEU A 101 24.60 -9.02 9.86
C LEU A 101 23.09 -8.75 9.80
N GLN A 102 22.63 -8.04 8.77
CA GLN A 102 21.20 -7.83 8.48
C GLN A 102 20.49 -9.18 8.27
N GLN A 103 21.05 -10.05 7.43
CA GLN A 103 20.48 -11.38 7.16
C GLN A 103 20.44 -12.26 8.41
N ALA A 104 21.54 -12.30 9.18
CA ALA A 104 21.61 -13.05 10.43
C ALA A 104 20.56 -12.55 11.44
N THR A 105 20.42 -11.23 11.60
CA THR A 105 19.42 -10.63 12.49
C THR A 105 18.00 -11.02 12.07
N GLN A 106 17.70 -10.96 10.76
CA GLN A 106 16.39 -11.33 10.24
C GLN A 106 16.10 -12.83 10.41
N GLN A 107 17.09 -13.70 10.25
CA GLN A 107 16.95 -15.14 10.50
C GLN A 107 16.68 -15.44 11.98
N THR A 108 17.43 -14.81 12.89
CA THR A 108 17.22 -14.96 14.34
C THR A 108 15.81 -14.51 14.74
N LEU A 109 15.34 -13.36 14.23
CA LEU A 109 13.97 -12.90 14.48
C LEU A 109 12.92 -13.86 13.94
N THR A 110 13.12 -14.39 12.73
CA THR A 110 12.20 -15.36 12.13
C THR A 110 12.10 -16.63 12.97
N GLN A 111 13.23 -17.13 13.48
CA GLN A 111 13.27 -18.30 14.37
C GLN A 111 12.55 -18.02 15.70
N ILE A 112 12.77 -16.85 16.32
CA ILE A 112 12.11 -16.49 17.57
C ILE A 112 10.59 -16.39 17.38
N CYS A 113 10.13 -15.72 16.32
CA CYS A 113 8.70 -15.61 16.02
C CYS A 113 8.06 -16.98 15.78
N GLN A 114 8.77 -17.91 15.10
CA GLN A 114 8.30 -19.28 14.90
C GLN A 114 8.18 -20.05 16.23
N VAL A 115 9.20 -19.97 17.10
CA VAL A 115 9.20 -20.66 18.40
C VAL A 115 8.10 -20.13 19.32
N ARG A 116 7.84 -18.82 19.28
CA ARG A 116 6.82 -18.16 20.10
C ARG A 116 5.42 -18.15 19.48
N ALA A 117 5.26 -18.73 18.29
CA ALA A 117 4.02 -18.69 17.51
C ALA A 117 3.45 -17.26 17.34
N GLU A 118 4.34 -16.28 17.11
CA GLU A 118 3.94 -14.90 16.87
C GLU A 118 3.60 -14.69 15.39
N GLU A 119 2.39 -14.22 15.11
CA GLU A 119 1.89 -13.87 13.77
C GLU A 119 2.48 -12.54 13.26
N ARG A 120 3.82 -12.45 13.22
CA ARG A 120 4.56 -11.28 12.76
C ARG A 120 5.66 -11.63 11.75
N VAL A 121 5.90 -10.68 10.85
CA VAL A 121 7.03 -10.70 9.90
C VAL A 121 7.96 -9.57 10.25
N SER A 122 9.27 -9.86 10.30
CA SER A 122 10.30 -8.90 10.71
C SER A 122 11.20 -8.52 9.54
N PHE A 123 11.52 -7.23 9.45
CA PHE A 123 12.43 -6.64 8.47
C PHE A 123 13.49 -5.81 9.17
N CYS A 124 14.74 -5.93 8.73
CA CYS A 124 15.89 -5.27 9.33
C CYS A 124 16.51 -4.29 8.35
N SER A 125 16.93 -3.12 8.83
CA SER A 125 17.77 -2.17 8.07
C SER A 125 19.23 -2.62 8.01
N LEU A 126 20.03 -1.95 7.18
CA LEU A 126 21.48 -2.11 7.23
C LEU A 126 22.03 -1.51 8.53
N PRO A 127 22.93 -2.21 9.23
CA PRO A 127 23.57 -1.70 10.44
C PRO A 127 24.31 -0.38 10.20
N ILE A 128 24.16 0.56 11.15
CA ILE A 128 24.88 1.84 11.15
C ILE A 128 25.72 1.93 12.41
N SER A 129 26.98 2.31 12.25
CA SER A 129 27.90 2.54 13.37
C SER A 129 27.56 3.88 14.02
N LEU A 130 27.16 3.87 15.29
CA LEU A 130 26.88 5.04 16.11
C LEU A 130 27.41 4.80 17.54
N TYR A 131 28.27 5.69 18.03
CA TYR A 131 28.79 5.67 19.41
C TYR A 131 29.25 4.29 19.90
N GLY A 132 30.03 3.56 19.08
CA GLY A 132 30.50 2.22 19.44
C GLY A 132 29.48 1.09 19.28
N TYR A 133 28.28 1.33 18.76
CA TYR A 133 27.27 0.31 18.47
C TYR A 133 26.94 0.25 16.98
N LEU A 134 26.73 -0.95 16.46
CA LEU A 134 26.07 -1.21 15.19
C LEU A 134 24.56 -1.25 15.45
N VAL A 135 23.88 -0.16 15.12
CA VAL A 135 22.44 0.02 15.33
C VAL A 135 21.70 -0.50 14.10
N VAL A 136 20.76 -1.42 14.34
CA VAL A 136 19.84 -1.99 13.34
C VAL A 136 18.42 -1.57 13.74
N VAL A 137 17.74 -0.85 12.86
CA VAL A 137 16.29 -0.59 12.96
C VAL A 137 15.55 -1.82 12.47
N VAL A 138 14.62 -2.32 13.29
CA VAL A 138 13.76 -3.45 12.98
C VAL A 138 12.31 -2.98 12.90
N LEU A 139 11.63 -3.35 11.82
CA LEU A 139 10.20 -3.15 11.62
C LEU A 139 9.49 -4.51 11.63
N GLN A 140 8.44 -4.64 12.43
CA GLN A 140 7.56 -5.80 12.44
C GLN A 140 6.17 -5.43 11.95
N LEU A 141 5.60 -6.29 11.10
CA LEU A 141 4.23 -6.18 10.58
C LEU A 141 3.44 -7.45 10.92
N SER A 142 2.10 -7.35 10.91
CA SER A 142 1.19 -8.50 10.99
C SER A 142 1.44 -9.49 9.85
N ARG A 143 1.69 -10.77 10.17
CA ARG A 143 1.96 -11.83 9.18
C ARG A 143 0.75 -12.10 8.30
N GLU A 144 -0.40 -12.34 8.91
CA GLU A 144 -1.67 -12.61 8.22
C GLU A 144 -1.97 -11.55 7.15
N THR A 145 -1.87 -10.28 7.53
CA THR A 145 -2.15 -9.17 6.61
C THR A 145 -1.07 -9.03 5.55
N TYR A 146 0.20 -9.25 5.89
CA TYR A 146 1.30 -9.16 4.93
C TYR A 146 1.22 -10.27 3.87
N GLU A 147 0.92 -11.50 4.27
CA GLU A 147 0.82 -12.67 3.40
C GLU A 147 -0.50 -12.70 2.58
N ALA A 148 -1.52 -11.96 3.01
CA ALA A 148 -2.76 -11.80 2.26
C ALA A 148 -2.57 -11.06 0.92
N TYR A 149 -1.53 -10.23 0.81
CA TYR A 149 -1.22 -9.52 -0.43
C TYR A 149 -0.37 -10.39 -1.37
N TYR A 150 -0.70 -10.34 -2.67
CA TYR A 150 0.09 -11.04 -3.68
C TYR A 150 1.53 -10.54 -3.71
N THR A 151 2.47 -11.48 -3.71
CA THR A 151 3.91 -11.21 -3.76
C THR A 151 4.56 -11.99 -4.90
N LEU A 152 5.54 -11.37 -5.55
CA LEU A 152 6.33 -12.02 -6.58
C LEU A 152 7.38 -12.93 -5.94
N PRO A 153 7.76 -14.04 -6.60
CA PRO A 153 8.84 -14.89 -6.12
C PRO A 153 10.15 -14.10 -6.03
N PRO A 154 11.00 -14.34 -5.01
CA PRO A 154 12.29 -13.66 -4.92
C PRO A 154 13.17 -13.96 -6.14
N LEU A 155 13.90 -12.97 -6.64
CA LEU A 155 14.88 -13.19 -7.71
C LEU A 155 16.16 -13.77 -7.12
N SER A 156 16.82 -14.68 -7.83
CA SER A 156 18.11 -15.23 -7.44
C SER A 156 19.24 -14.19 -7.43
N THR A 157 19.06 -13.08 -8.15
CA THR A 157 20.04 -12.00 -8.31
C THR A 157 19.38 -10.63 -8.06
N GLY A 158 19.71 -10.04 -6.92
CA GLY A 158 19.33 -8.66 -6.56
C GLY A 158 18.13 -8.52 -5.62
N SER A 159 18.19 -7.50 -4.77
CA SER A 159 17.16 -7.16 -3.77
C SER A 159 16.05 -6.29 -4.37
N ARG A 160 15.43 -6.72 -5.47
CA ARG A 160 14.28 -5.99 -6.04
C ARG A 160 13.03 -6.32 -5.25
N PRO A 161 12.21 -5.32 -4.89
CA PRO A 161 11.05 -5.54 -4.03
C PRO A 161 10.03 -6.47 -4.67
N THR A 162 9.42 -7.35 -3.86
CA THR A 162 8.48 -8.39 -4.33
C THR A 162 7.02 -7.90 -4.41
N SER A 163 6.68 -6.84 -3.70
CA SER A 163 5.36 -6.20 -3.65
C SER A 163 5.49 -4.73 -3.28
N LEU A 164 4.39 -3.97 -3.39
CA LEU A 164 4.35 -2.57 -2.94
C LEU A 164 4.61 -2.43 -1.44
N VAL A 165 4.11 -3.37 -0.61
CA VAL A 165 4.37 -3.37 0.84
C VAL A 165 5.87 -3.56 1.09
N ASN A 166 6.48 -4.53 0.40
CA ASN A 166 7.91 -4.80 0.53
C ASN A 166 8.76 -3.59 0.07
N ALA A 167 8.38 -2.93 -1.03
CA ALA A 167 9.05 -1.70 -1.47
C ALA A 167 8.93 -0.57 -0.42
N THR A 168 7.75 -0.40 0.17
CA THR A 168 7.52 0.60 1.23
C THR A 168 8.37 0.31 2.47
N VAL A 169 8.51 -0.96 2.86
CA VAL A 169 9.41 -1.38 3.94
C VAL A 169 10.86 -1.02 3.63
N GLN A 170 11.34 -1.29 2.41
CA GLN A 170 12.70 -0.96 2.01
C GLN A 170 12.97 0.55 2.07
N GLU A 171 12.07 1.37 1.52
CA GLU A 171 12.18 2.84 1.55
C GLU A 171 12.15 3.39 2.99
N PHE A 172 11.22 2.89 3.83
CA PHE A 172 11.16 3.26 5.24
C PHE A 172 12.47 2.97 5.97
N LEU A 173 13.02 1.76 5.81
CA LEU A 173 14.27 1.36 6.46
C LEU A 173 15.47 2.16 5.94
N GLN A 174 15.48 2.54 4.66
CA GLN A 174 16.49 3.42 4.08
C GLN A 174 16.39 4.85 4.65
N ASP A 175 15.19 5.38 4.83
CA ASP A 175 14.97 6.70 5.43
C ASP A 175 15.38 6.72 6.91
N CYS A 176 15.05 5.68 7.68
CA CYS A 176 15.58 5.53 9.04
C CYS A 176 17.11 5.44 9.06
N SER A 177 17.69 4.71 8.10
CA SER A 177 19.15 4.58 7.97
C SER A 177 19.82 5.92 7.65
N ARG A 178 19.21 6.74 6.81
CA ARG A 178 19.70 8.07 6.47
C ARG A 178 19.63 9.01 7.67
N ALA A 179 18.49 9.05 8.36
CA ALA A 179 18.31 9.88 9.54
C ALA A 179 19.33 9.52 10.66
N LEU A 180 19.63 8.23 10.85
CA LEU A 180 20.66 7.79 11.81
C LEU A 180 22.08 8.23 11.42
N ARG A 181 22.41 8.31 10.13
CA ARG A 181 23.73 8.81 9.69
C ARG A 181 23.86 10.32 9.85
N GLU A 182 22.78 11.06 9.64
CA GLU A 182 22.75 12.51 9.79
C GLU A 182 22.90 12.93 11.26
N SER A 183 22.38 12.13 12.20
CA SER A 183 22.56 12.36 13.66
C SER A 183 23.99 12.21 14.18
N ASP A 184 24.94 11.78 13.36
CA ASP A 184 26.38 11.75 13.69
C ASP A 184 27.03 13.15 13.52
N THR A 185 26.28 14.13 12.99
CA THR A 185 26.72 15.53 12.85
C THR A 185 26.12 16.43 13.95
N ASP A 186 26.98 17.28 14.52
CA ASP A 186 27.01 17.75 15.91
C ASP A 186 25.87 18.67 16.44
N ASP A 187 24.65 18.71 15.87
CA ASP A 187 23.56 19.51 16.49
C ASP A 187 22.12 19.17 16.06
N ASP A 188 21.90 18.30 15.06
CA ASP A 188 20.55 18.07 14.53
C ASP A 188 19.91 16.80 15.09
N ARG A 189 18.74 16.97 15.71
CA ARG A 189 17.86 15.86 16.07
C ARG A 189 17.54 15.09 14.79
N PRO A 190 17.65 13.74 14.74
CA PRO A 190 17.26 12.99 13.55
C PRO A 190 15.77 13.21 13.29
N VAL A 191 15.43 14.01 12.27
CA VAL A 191 14.05 14.33 11.92
C VAL A 191 13.64 13.48 10.72
N LEU A 192 12.74 12.53 10.96
CA LEU A 192 11.99 11.87 9.89
C LEU A 192 10.88 12.82 9.44
N ASP A 193 11.22 13.80 8.59
CA ASP A 193 10.29 14.87 8.13
C ASP A 193 9.75 14.65 6.71
N ARG A 194 10.04 13.49 6.10
CA ARG A 194 9.62 13.22 4.73
C ARG A 194 8.09 13.03 4.66
N ASP A 195 7.44 13.63 3.68
CA ASP A 195 6.00 13.45 3.47
C ASP A 195 5.66 11.97 3.22
N TYR A 196 4.60 11.47 3.87
CA TYR A 196 4.23 10.05 3.79
C TYR A 196 3.88 9.63 2.36
N ASN A 197 3.23 10.49 1.57
CA ASN A 197 2.90 10.17 0.18
C ASN A 197 4.16 10.18 -0.69
N GLU A 198 5.18 10.96 -0.35
CA GLU A 198 6.46 10.93 -1.04
C GLU A 198 7.19 9.60 -0.85
N VAL A 199 7.19 9.06 0.37
CA VAL A 199 7.72 7.71 0.65
C VAL A 199 6.98 6.66 -0.18
N LEU A 200 5.65 6.73 -0.19
CA LEU A 200 4.83 5.81 -1.01
C LEU A 200 5.15 5.94 -2.49
N ARG A 201 5.31 7.17 -3.03
CA ARG A 201 5.72 7.39 -4.42
C ARG A 201 7.09 6.77 -4.72
N ALA A 202 8.05 6.94 -3.83
CA ALA A 202 9.37 6.32 -3.97
C ALA A 202 9.28 4.79 -3.96
N ALA A 203 8.45 4.22 -3.07
CA ALA A 203 8.18 2.79 -3.03
C ALA A 203 7.53 2.29 -4.33
N GLY A 204 6.56 3.03 -4.88
CA GLY A 204 5.95 2.73 -6.18
C GLY A 204 6.95 2.75 -7.32
N ARG A 205 7.86 3.75 -7.36
CA ARG A 205 8.95 3.81 -8.35
C ARG A 205 9.90 2.62 -8.23
N SER A 206 10.33 2.30 -7.01
CA SER A 206 11.22 1.17 -6.72
C SER A 206 10.58 -0.16 -7.13
N PHE A 207 9.29 -0.34 -6.84
CA PHE A 207 8.55 -1.52 -7.27
C PHE A 207 8.43 -1.63 -8.80
N MET A 208 8.20 -0.53 -9.50
CA MET A 208 8.14 -0.53 -10.96
C MET A 208 9.49 -0.86 -11.63
N LEU A 209 10.63 -0.72 -10.95
CA LEU A 209 11.92 -1.21 -11.47
C LEU A 209 11.91 -2.73 -11.66
N ARG A 210 11.14 -3.46 -10.84
CA ARG A 210 10.98 -4.89 -11.02
C ARG A 210 10.18 -5.23 -12.27
N ALA A 211 9.08 -4.52 -12.51
CA ALA A 211 8.29 -4.67 -13.73
C ALA A 211 9.08 -4.27 -14.99
N ALA A 212 9.90 -3.22 -14.89
CA ALA A 212 10.74 -2.70 -15.96
C ALA A 212 12.08 -3.44 -16.15
N ALA A 213 12.27 -4.62 -15.53
CA ALA A 213 13.52 -5.38 -15.54
C ALA A 213 14.79 -4.61 -15.12
N GLY A 214 14.66 -3.49 -14.42
CA GLY A 214 15.74 -2.62 -13.95
C GLY A 214 15.79 -1.24 -14.61
N THR A 215 14.95 -0.99 -15.62
CA THR A 215 14.89 0.32 -16.29
C THR A 215 14.14 1.35 -15.44
N HIS A 216 14.72 2.53 -15.28
CA HIS A 216 14.11 3.64 -14.54
C HIS A 216 13.10 4.41 -15.40
N GLY A 217 12.04 4.92 -14.76
CA GLY A 217 11.13 5.90 -15.37
C GLY A 217 9.75 5.36 -15.78
N LEU A 218 9.51 4.04 -15.70
CA LEU A 218 8.21 3.44 -16.03
C LEU A 218 7.06 4.03 -15.20
N TYR A 219 7.26 4.18 -13.89
CA TYR A 219 6.26 4.77 -12.98
C TYR A 219 5.86 6.20 -13.41
N ASP A 220 6.85 7.06 -13.62
CA ASP A 220 6.62 8.47 -13.99
C ASP A 220 6.04 8.57 -15.41
N ALA A 221 6.41 7.67 -16.32
CA ALA A 221 5.84 7.61 -17.66
C ALA A 221 4.36 7.15 -17.64
N CYS A 222 4.01 6.14 -16.84
CA CYS A 222 2.61 5.74 -16.65
C CYS A 222 1.78 6.89 -16.07
N ASN A 223 2.31 7.63 -15.07
CA ASN A 223 1.65 8.82 -14.55
C ASN A 223 1.47 9.91 -15.62
N GLY A 224 2.50 10.14 -16.44
CA GLY A 224 2.46 11.10 -17.54
C GLY A 224 1.42 10.75 -18.61
N VAL A 225 1.29 9.47 -18.95
CA VAL A 225 0.27 8.97 -19.88
C VAL A 225 -1.13 9.08 -19.27
N ALA A 226 -1.31 8.68 -18.00
CA ALA A 226 -2.59 8.75 -17.30
C ALA A 226 -3.09 10.20 -17.06
N ALA A 227 -2.18 11.17 -17.02
CA ALA A 227 -2.49 12.59 -16.85
C ALA A 227 -3.00 13.28 -18.13
N LEU A 228 -2.81 12.66 -19.30
CA LEU A 228 -3.25 13.24 -20.57
C LEU A 228 -4.68 12.81 -20.89
N ARG A 229 -5.46 13.76 -21.40
CA ARG A 229 -6.73 13.49 -22.09
C ARG A 229 -6.51 13.47 -23.59
N HIS A 230 -7.21 12.59 -24.29
CA HIS A 230 -7.30 12.63 -25.75
C HIS A 230 -8.75 12.88 -26.14
N GLU A 231 -8.99 13.89 -26.97
CA GLU A 231 -10.31 14.24 -27.53
C GLU A 231 -11.46 14.45 -26.51
N GLY A 232 -11.14 14.60 -25.22
CA GLY A 232 -12.09 14.86 -24.14
C GLY A 232 -12.52 13.63 -23.34
N ASP A 233 -12.20 12.43 -23.83
CA ASP A 233 -12.51 11.16 -23.16
C ASP A 233 -11.45 10.75 -22.15
N GLU A 234 -11.88 9.90 -21.19
CA GLU A 234 -11.01 9.36 -20.16
C GLU A 234 -10.00 8.38 -20.73
N GLY A 235 -8.85 8.38 -20.07
CA GLY A 235 -7.64 7.71 -20.49
C GLY A 235 -7.66 6.18 -20.42
N ILE A 236 -8.63 5.47 -21.00
CA ILE A 236 -8.73 4.01 -20.87
C ILE A 236 -7.74 3.32 -21.82
N GLY A 237 -7.15 2.20 -21.38
CA GLY A 237 -6.37 1.32 -22.24
C GLY A 237 -5.44 0.38 -21.47
N THR A 238 -4.81 -0.56 -22.16
CA THR A 238 -3.93 -1.56 -21.53
C THR A 238 -2.55 -1.58 -22.18
N MET A 239 -1.50 -1.76 -21.36
CA MET A 239 -0.11 -1.89 -21.80
C MET A 239 0.56 -3.11 -21.13
N LEU A 240 1.13 -4.00 -21.92
CA LEU A 240 1.96 -5.12 -21.53
C LEU A 240 3.43 -4.68 -21.42
N VAL A 241 4.07 -5.02 -20.31
CA VAL A 241 5.48 -4.69 -20.06
C VAL A 241 6.34 -5.94 -20.22
N ALA A 242 7.02 -6.06 -21.36
CA ALA A 242 7.89 -7.18 -21.68
C ALA A 242 9.00 -6.80 -22.65
N ARG A 243 10.08 -7.60 -22.66
CA ARG A 243 11.12 -7.47 -23.68
C ARG A 243 10.55 -7.63 -25.10
N ARG A 244 11.20 -6.99 -26.07
CA ARG A 244 10.84 -7.11 -27.48
C ARG A 244 10.84 -8.59 -27.92
N HIS A 245 9.83 -8.98 -28.70
CA HIS A 245 9.63 -10.35 -29.19
C HIS A 245 9.47 -11.42 -28.10
N HIS A 246 8.81 -11.07 -27.00
CA HIS A 246 8.46 -12.04 -25.96
C HIS A 246 7.61 -13.19 -26.53
N PRO A 247 7.94 -14.47 -26.28
CA PRO A 247 7.20 -15.62 -26.86
C PRO A 247 5.73 -15.67 -26.45
N ALA A 248 5.42 -15.20 -25.23
CA ALA A 248 4.04 -15.12 -24.74
C ALA A 248 3.18 -14.00 -25.38
N ILE A 249 3.76 -13.11 -26.20
CA ILE A 249 3.04 -11.99 -26.80
C ILE A 249 2.88 -12.22 -28.30
N VAL A 250 1.64 -12.26 -28.76
CA VAL A 250 1.31 -12.31 -30.19
C VAL A 250 1.20 -10.88 -30.70
N PRO A 251 2.06 -10.44 -31.64
CA PRO A 251 1.98 -9.10 -32.20
C PRO A 251 0.78 -8.98 -33.14
N VAL A 252 0.01 -7.90 -32.98
CA VAL A 252 -1.07 -7.51 -33.89
C VAL A 252 -0.59 -6.45 -34.88
N LEU A 253 0.12 -5.45 -34.37
CA LEU A 253 0.71 -4.36 -35.16
C LEU A 253 2.07 -4.03 -34.60
N THR A 254 3.11 -3.99 -35.45
CA THR A 254 4.46 -3.60 -35.04
C THR A 254 4.83 -2.30 -35.74
N LEU A 255 5.34 -1.35 -34.98
CA LEU A 255 5.86 -0.09 -35.49
C LEU A 255 7.23 -0.32 -36.10
N ASP A 256 7.49 0.32 -37.24
CA ASP A 256 8.81 0.32 -37.88
C ASP A 256 9.85 1.05 -36.99
N SER A 257 9.43 2.19 -36.42
CA SER A 257 10.22 2.96 -35.45
C SER A 257 9.57 2.91 -34.07
N PRO A 258 10.24 2.38 -33.03
CA PRO A 258 9.74 2.41 -31.66
C PRO A 258 9.49 3.84 -31.16
N ILE A 259 8.50 4.00 -30.28
CA ILE A 259 8.17 5.29 -29.69
C ILE A 259 8.70 5.33 -28.25
N PRO A 260 9.57 6.29 -27.89
CA PRO A 260 10.03 6.45 -26.52
C PRO A 260 8.87 6.64 -25.56
N LEU A 261 8.86 5.91 -24.46
CA LEU A 261 7.79 5.96 -23.46
C LEU A 261 7.65 7.36 -22.83
N ARG A 262 8.71 8.15 -22.86
CA ARG A 262 8.74 9.56 -22.43
C ARG A 262 7.88 10.48 -23.33
N ASP A 263 7.59 10.10 -24.57
CA ASP A 263 6.66 10.83 -25.44
C ASP A 263 5.22 10.43 -25.10
N HIS A 264 4.75 10.92 -23.95
CA HIS A 264 3.43 10.56 -23.40
C HIS A 264 2.29 10.85 -24.39
N ARG A 265 2.43 11.86 -25.25
CA ARG A 265 1.38 12.24 -26.23
C ARG A 265 1.24 11.19 -27.33
N ARG A 266 2.37 10.71 -27.89
CA ARG A 266 2.32 9.66 -28.91
C ARG A 266 1.90 8.32 -28.32
N VAL A 267 2.40 7.98 -27.13
CA VAL A 267 1.99 6.77 -26.40
C VAL A 267 0.49 6.80 -26.12
N ARG A 268 -0.04 7.92 -25.63
CA ARG A 268 -1.49 8.07 -25.38
C ARG A 268 -2.30 7.88 -26.66
N LYS A 269 -1.86 8.44 -27.79
CA LYS A 269 -2.55 8.25 -29.09
C LYS A 269 -2.60 6.79 -29.53
N LEU A 270 -1.54 6.01 -29.29
CA LEU A 270 -1.54 4.58 -29.59
C LEU A 270 -2.37 3.76 -28.59
N LEU A 271 -2.47 4.23 -27.34
CA LEU A 271 -3.25 3.58 -26.29
C LEU A 271 -4.76 3.58 -26.63
N GLU A 272 -5.24 4.55 -27.42
CA GLU A 272 -6.62 4.55 -27.97
C GLU A 272 -6.90 3.36 -28.89
N LEU A 273 -5.86 2.71 -29.43
CA LEU A 273 -6.00 1.52 -30.27
C LEU A 273 -6.04 0.22 -29.44
N SER A 274 -5.86 0.32 -28.11
CA SER A 274 -6.00 -0.82 -27.22
C SER A 274 -7.47 -1.05 -26.89
N GLU A 275 -7.99 -2.22 -27.25
CA GLU A 275 -9.36 -2.62 -27.01
C GLU A 275 -9.41 -4.11 -26.66
N ASP A 276 -10.25 -4.46 -25.69
CA ASP A 276 -10.43 -5.81 -25.15
C ASP A 276 -9.12 -6.51 -24.77
N ARG A 277 -8.63 -7.35 -25.68
CA ARG A 277 -7.46 -8.22 -25.55
C ARG A 277 -6.21 -7.61 -26.15
N THR A 278 -6.36 -6.57 -26.97
CA THR A 278 -5.25 -5.87 -27.63
C THR A 278 -4.70 -4.82 -26.69
N ALA A 279 -3.40 -4.90 -26.40
CA ALA A 279 -2.69 -3.99 -25.52
C ALA A 279 -1.44 -3.42 -26.22
N LEU A 280 -0.98 -2.25 -25.76
CA LEU A 280 0.33 -1.74 -26.15
C LEU A 280 1.43 -2.65 -25.61
N VAL A 281 2.51 -2.84 -26.37
CA VAL A 281 3.66 -3.64 -25.94
C VAL A 281 4.86 -2.72 -25.75
N SER A 282 5.46 -2.76 -24.55
CA SER A 282 6.57 -1.89 -24.14
C SER A 282 7.62 -2.67 -23.35
N ASP A 283 8.90 -2.36 -23.52
CA ASP A 283 9.99 -2.86 -22.66
C ASP A 283 10.31 -1.92 -21.49
N ALA A 284 9.37 -1.03 -21.16
CA ALA A 284 9.51 0.06 -20.20
C ALA A 284 10.41 1.23 -20.63
N THR A 285 11.05 1.15 -21.82
CA THR A 285 11.79 2.25 -22.44
C THR A 285 11.07 2.77 -23.67
N ASP A 286 10.69 1.85 -24.55
CA ASP A 286 10.09 2.13 -25.85
C ASP A 286 8.84 1.27 -26.05
N VAL A 287 7.86 1.83 -26.77
CA VAL A 287 6.65 1.14 -27.22
C VAL A 287 6.88 0.64 -28.64
N PHE A 288 6.65 -0.66 -28.85
CA PHE A 288 6.90 -1.32 -30.13
C PHE A 288 5.66 -1.47 -31.01
N GLY A 289 4.46 -1.37 -30.43
CA GLY A 289 3.20 -1.56 -31.14
C GLY A 289 2.12 -2.19 -30.28
N LEU A 290 1.23 -2.95 -30.90
CA LEU A 290 0.09 -3.61 -30.28
C LEU A 290 0.24 -5.13 -30.34
N GLY A 291 -0.19 -5.80 -29.28
CA GLY A 291 -0.18 -7.26 -29.18
C GLY A 291 -1.13 -7.73 -28.08
N TYR A 292 -1.26 -9.05 -27.95
CA TYR A 292 -2.02 -9.66 -26.88
C TYR A 292 -1.23 -10.82 -26.27
N LEU A 293 -1.52 -11.11 -25.00
CA LEU A 293 -0.92 -12.23 -24.29
C LEU A 293 -1.58 -13.54 -24.76
N VAL A 294 -0.79 -14.60 -24.98
CA VAL A 294 -1.32 -15.94 -25.27
C VAL A 294 -2.19 -16.45 -24.13
N ALA A 295 -3.08 -17.40 -24.42
CA ALA A 295 -3.93 -17.99 -23.40
C ALA A 295 -3.10 -18.76 -22.36
N PRO A 296 -3.56 -18.86 -21.09
CA PRO A 296 -2.85 -19.59 -20.04
C PRO A 296 -2.58 -21.07 -20.35
N ASP A 297 -3.38 -21.69 -21.22
CA ASP A 297 -3.22 -23.08 -21.64
C ASP A 297 -2.10 -23.29 -22.69
N ASP A 298 -1.50 -22.20 -23.21
CA ASP A 298 -0.43 -22.25 -24.21
C ASP A 298 0.93 -22.53 -23.55
N GLN A 299 1.76 -23.35 -24.19
CA GLN A 299 3.12 -23.65 -23.72
C GLN A 299 4.02 -22.40 -23.68
N ALA A 300 3.73 -21.40 -24.51
CA ALA A 300 4.46 -20.14 -24.54
C ALA A 300 3.99 -19.14 -23.46
N TYR A 301 2.96 -19.46 -22.68
CA TYR A 301 2.43 -18.58 -21.65
C TYR A 301 3.46 -18.32 -20.56
N GLU A 302 3.65 -17.04 -20.25
CA GLU A 302 4.42 -16.58 -19.11
C GLU A 302 3.64 -15.41 -18.48
N PRO A 303 3.55 -15.35 -17.14
CA PRO A 303 2.99 -14.18 -16.47
C PRO A 303 3.78 -12.90 -16.79
N ILE A 304 3.11 -11.93 -17.38
CA ILE A 304 3.70 -10.62 -17.73
C ILE A 304 2.99 -9.52 -16.93
N PHE A 305 3.73 -8.47 -16.58
CA PHE A 305 3.16 -7.28 -15.97
C PHE A 305 2.27 -6.54 -16.96
N THR A 306 1.08 -6.19 -16.50
CA THR A 306 0.11 -5.44 -17.28
C THR A 306 -0.26 -4.16 -16.54
N VAL A 307 -0.18 -3.04 -17.25
CA VAL A 307 -0.61 -1.72 -16.78
C VAL A 307 -1.95 -1.41 -17.40
N HIS A 308 -2.98 -1.26 -16.57
CA HIS A 308 -4.32 -0.86 -16.98
C HIS A 308 -4.52 0.61 -16.66
N PHE A 309 -4.71 1.44 -17.68
CA PHE A 309 -5.14 2.82 -17.53
C PHE A 309 -6.66 2.82 -17.43
N THR A 310 -7.18 3.29 -16.29
CA THR A 310 -8.61 3.14 -15.95
C THR A 310 -9.38 4.45 -16.06
N ARG A 311 -8.84 5.52 -15.49
CA ARG A 311 -9.44 6.86 -15.52
C ARG A 311 -8.34 7.91 -15.59
N HIS A 312 -8.74 9.17 -15.72
CA HIS A 312 -7.81 10.30 -15.63
C HIS A 312 -7.04 10.25 -14.30
N TYR A 313 -5.71 10.35 -14.36
CA TYR A 313 -4.78 10.18 -13.23
C TYR A 313 -4.86 8.82 -12.49
N SER A 314 -5.45 7.79 -13.08
CA SER A 314 -5.63 6.48 -12.46
C SER A 314 -5.13 5.34 -13.34
N TRP A 315 -4.27 4.50 -12.78
CA TRP A 315 -3.81 3.27 -13.43
C TRP A 315 -3.51 2.18 -12.41
N GLU A 316 -3.54 0.94 -12.88
CA GLU A 316 -3.42 -0.28 -12.08
C GLU A 316 -2.32 -1.16 -12.67
N LEU A 317 -1.50 -1.77 -11.80
CA LEU A 317 -0.51 -2.76 -12.17
C LEU A 317 -0.98 -4.15 -11.74
N THR A 318 -1.10 -5.05 -12.70
CA THR A 318 -1.46 -6.45 -12.49
C THR A 318 -0.33 -7.37 -12.94
N HIS A 319 -0.27 -8.56 -12.35
CA HIS A 319 0.61 -9.65 -12.78
C HIS A 319 -0.17 -10.95 -12.59
N ASP A 320 -0.26 -11.76 -13.65
CA ASP A 320 -1.07 -13.00 -13.64
C ASP A 320 -2.53 -12.78 -13.18
N ASN A 321 -3.17 -11.71 -13.69
CA ASN A 321 -4.50 -11.25 -13.29
C ASN A 321 -4.66 -10.85 -11.80
N GLN A 322 -3.57 -10.79 -11.03
CA GLN A 322 -3.59 -10.31 -9.66
C GLN A 322 -3.20 -8.84 -9.60
N LEU A 323 -4.06 -8.01 -9.00
CA LEU A 323 -3.78 -6.59 -8.79
C LEU A 323 -2.69 -6.44 -7.74
N MET A 324 -1.62 -5.71 -8.07
CA MET A 324 -0.46 -5.52 -7.19
C MET A 324 -0.37 -4.11 -6.64
N MET A 325 -0.77 -3.13 -7.44
CA MET A 325 -0.69 -1.71 -7.09
C MET A 325 -1.74 -0.94 -7.89
N LYS A 326 -2.43 -0.02 -7.22
CA LYS A 326 -3.28 0.98 -7.87
C LYS A 326 -2.69 2.36 -7.61
N VAL A 327 -2.55 3.17 -8.64
CA VAL A 327 -2.04 4.54 -8.53
C VAL A 327 -3.16 5.49 -8.88
N VAL A 328 -3.50 6.38 -7.95
CA VAL A 328 -4.50 7.43 -8.13
C VAL A 328 -3.84 8.76 -7.80
N SER A 329 -3.90 9.72 -8.73
CA SER A 329 -3.30 11.05 -8.56
C SER A 329 -1.86 11.00 -8.09
N ASN A 330 -1.05 10.14 -8.73
CA ASN A 330 0.37 9.95 -8.43
C ASN A 330 0.65 9.42 -7.00
N THR A 331 -0.30 8.77 -6.34
CA THR A 331 -0.05 8.08 -5.06
C THR A 331 -0.35 6.59 -5.21
N PRO A 332 0.64 5.70 -4.99
CA PRO A 332 0.41 4.28 -5.07
C PRO A 332 -0.30 3.78 -3.81
N ARG A 333 -1.21 2.85 -4.00
CA ARG A 333 -2.04 2.25 -2.97
C ARG A 333 -2.08 0.74 -3.18
N LEU A 334 -2.30 0.03 -2.08
CA LEU A 334 -2.53 -1.40 -2.17
C LEU A 334 -3.86 -1.68 -2.88
N PRO A 335 -3.99 -2.89 -3.46
CA PRO A 335 -5.27 -3.48 -3.79
C PRO A 335 -6.04 -3.70 -2.49
N GLN A 336 -6.48 -2.63 -1.84
CA GLN A 336 -7.44 -2.79 -0.76
C GLN A 336 -8.71 -3.29 -1.42
N GLY A 337 -9.16 -4.46 -0.99
CA GLY A 337 -10.58 -4.77 -1.08
C GLY A 337 -11.31 -3.54 -0.54
N ARG A 338 -12.24 -3.02 -1.34
CA ARG A 338 -13.45 -2.35 -0.85
C ARG A 338 -13.67 -2.82 0.58
N VAL A 339 -13.50 -1.97 1.60
CA VAL A 339 -13.52 -2.28 3.05
C VAL A 339 -13.57 -3.78 3.38
N ASP A 340 -12.54 -4.33 4.00
CA ASP A 340 -12.55 -5.71 4.49
C ASP A 340 -13.93 -6.07 5.09
N ALA A 341 -14.59 -7.11 4.56
CA ALA A 341 -15.92 -7.52 4.98
C ALA A 341 -15.97 -7.72 6.50
N ALA A 342 -14.83 -8.13 7.11
CA ALA A 342 -14.70 -8.24 8.55
C ALA A 342 -14.73 -6.87 9.27
N ASN A 343 -14.15 -5.82 8.67
CA ASN A 343 -14.23 -4.45 9.20
C ASN A 343 -15.64 -3.87 9.09
N PHE A 344 -16.33 -4.12 7.97
CA PHE A 344 -17.75 -3.76 7.84
C PHE A 344 -18.60 -4.51 8.88
N ALA A 345 -18.41 -5.83 9.01
CA ALA A 345 -19.14 -6.64 9.98
C ALA A 345 -18.91 -6.17 11.41
N LYS A 346 -17.67 -5.88 11.82
CA LYS A 346 -17.36 -5.30 13.14
C LYS A 346 -18.03 -3.95 13.35
N ALA A 347 -18.02 -3.08 12.34
CA ALA A 347 -18.68 -1.77 12.43
C ALA A 347 -20.20 -1.91 12.54
N ALA A 348 -20.80 -2.79 11.74
CA ALA A 348 -22.23 -3.10 11.76
C ALA A 348 -22.66 -3.70 13.11
N GLN A 349 -21.93 -4.70 13.63
CA GLN A 349 -22.20 -5.31 14.94
C GLN A 349 -22.05 -4.32 16.10
N ARG A 350 -21.13 -3.36 15.99
CA ARG A 350 -20.96 -2.31 17.02
C ARG A 350 -22.14 -1.35 17.07
N VAL A 351 -22.68 -0.96 15.91
CA VAL A 351 -23.80 -0.02 15.82
C VAL A 351 -25.14 -0.75 16.04
N PHE A 352 -25.26 -1.98 15.54
CA PHE A 352 -26.46 -2.81 15.59
C PHE A 352 -26.12 -4.22 16.14
N PRO A 353 -26.08 -4.39 17.47
CA PRO A 353 -25.67 -5.66 18.11
C PRO A 353 -26.58 -6.86 17.83
N TYR A 354 -27.79 -6.62 17.32
CA TYR A 354 -28.81 -7.64 17.07
C TYR A 354 -28.84 -8.13 15.61
N LEU A 355 -27.97 -7.60 14.72
CA LEU A 355 -27.88 -8.06 13.34
C LEU A 355 -27.36 -9.50 13.28
N ASP A 356 -28.03 -10.33 12.51
CA ASP A 356 -27.58 -11.66 12.14
C ASP A 356 -26.56 -11.61 10.99
N GLU A 357 -25.80 -12.70 10.87
CA GLU A 357 -24.74 -12.83 9.86
C GLU A 357 -25.27 -12.69 8.41
N PRO A 358 -26.41 -13.32 8.02
CA PRO A 358 -26.96 -13.17 6.67
C PRO A 358 -27.36 -11.73 6.33
N THR A 359 -27.95 -10.99 7.28
CA THR A 359 -28.32 -9.59 7.06
C THR A 359 -27.08 -8.71 6.92
N THR A 360 -26.02 -9.00 7.69
CA THR A 360 -24.74 -8.29 7.60
C THR A 360 -24.07 -8.51 6.23
N GLU A 361 -24.07 -9.74 5.72
CA GLU A 361 -23.59 -10.06 4.37
C GLU A 361 -24.38 -9.34 3.28
N TYR A 362 -25.71 -9.31 3.40
CA TYR A 362 -26.56 -8.60 2.46
C TYR A 362 -26.33 -7.07 2.45
N LEU A 363 -26.17 -6.44 3.62
CA LEU A 363 -25.79 -5.02 3.70
C LEU A 363 -24.39 -4.77 3.12
N TRP A 364 -23.50 -5.74 3.26
CA TRP A 364 -22.18 -5.70 2.64
C TRP A 364 -22.26 -5.78 1.11
N GLU A 365 -23.09 -6.66 0.55
CA GLU A 365 -23.34 -6.72 -0.90
C GLU A 365 -23.88 -5.39 -1.46
N LEU A 366 -24.80 -4.74 -0.74
CA LEU A 366 -25.29 -3.41 -1.11
C LEU A 366 -24.16 -2.37 -1.11
N THR A 367 -23.33 -2.38 -0.06
CA THR A 367 -22.15 -1.49 0.05
C THR A 367 -21.17 -1.71 -1.11
N GLN A 368 -20.89 -2.97 -1.45
CA GLN A 368 -20.05 -3.30 -2.60
C GLN A 368 -20.65 -2.82 -3.92
N SER A 369 -21.97 -2.96 -4.12
CA SER A 369 -22.63 -2.42 -5.31
C SER A 369 -22.45 -0.90 -5.43
N ALA A 370 -22.54 -0.17 -4.32
CA ALA A 370 -22.31 1.28 -4.30
C ALA A 370 -20.88 1.66 -4.74
N THR A 371 -19.88 0.82 -4.50
CA THR A 371 -18.49 1.09 -4.95
C THR A 371 -18.24 0.94 -6.44
N THR A 372 -19.14 0.25 -7.15
CA THR A 372 -19.04 0.13 -8.62
C THR A 372 -19.52 1.39 -9.34
N GLN A 373 -20.10 2.34 -8.61
CA GLN A 373 -20.62 3.56 -9.21
C GLN A 373 -19.48 4.52 -9.62
N PRO A 374 -19.63 5.20 -10.76
CA PRO A 374 -18.67 6.22 -11.18
C PRO A 374 -18.70 7.46 -10.28
N THR A 375 -19.84 7.74 -9.64
CA THR A 375 -20.06 8.87 -8.74
C THR A 375 -19.93 8.44 -7.27
N GLY A 376 -19.37 9.33 -6.44
CA GLY A 376 -19.30 9.12 -5.00
C GLY A 376 -20.70 9.01 -4.39
N THR A 377 -20.92 7.97 -3.60
CA THR A 377 -22.24 7.59 -3.06
C THR A 377 -22.23 7.63 -1.54
N ILE A 378 -23.35 8.06 -0.92
CA ILE A 378 -23.53 7.97 0.53
C ILE A 378 -24.69 7.01 0.81
N LEU A 379 -24.41 5.93 1.54
CA LEU A 379 -25.43 4.99 2.02
C LEU A 379 -25.56 5.14 3.54
N VAL A 380 -26.74 5.51 4.01
CA VAL A 380 -27.05 5.71 5.43
C VAL A 380 -27.92 4.54 5.89
N ILE A 381 -27.39 3.76 6.82
CA ILE A 381 -28.09 2.67 7.49
C ILE A 381 -28.49 3.19 8.88
N SER A 382 -29.78 3.33 9.14
CA SER A 382 -30.29 3.92 10.39
C SER A 382 -31.55 3.22 10.87
N GLU A 383 -31.65 2.94 12.17
CA GLU A 383 -32.89 2.41 12.78
C GLU A 383 -34.07 3.37 12.62
N GLY A 384 -33.80 4.67 12.49
CA GLY A 384 -34.81 5.71 12.32
C GLY A 384 -35.01 6.15 10.87
N ALA A 385 -34.65 5.34 9.86
CA ALA A 385 -34.65 5.80 8.48
C ALA A 385 -36.02 6.28 7.98
N ALA A 386 -37.13 5.68 8.46
CA ALA A 386 -38.48 6.11 8.13
C ALA A 386 -38.81 7.51 8.69
N GLN A 387 -38.45 7.77 9.95
CA GLN A 387 -38.66 9.05 10.63
C GLN A 387 -37.75 10.14 10.03
N GLU A 388 -36.51 9.79 9.72
CA GLU A 388 -35.55 10.69 9.07
C GLU A 388 -35.97 11.05 7.64
N ALA A 389 -36.48 10.07 6.87
CA ALA A 389 -37.07 10.34 5.56
C ALA A 389 -38.27 11.30 5.66
N ALA A 390 -39.08 11.21 6.73
CA ALA A 390 -40.17 12.14 6.97
C ALA A 390 -39.66 13.53 7.37
N ARG A 391 -38.65 13.62 8.23
CA ARG A 391 -38.05 14.89 8.66
C ARG A 391 -37.39 15.64 7.49
N LEU A 392 -36.65 14.92 6.65
CA LEU A 392 -35.94 15.43 5.47
C LEU A 392 -36.81 15.45 4.20
N THR A 393 -38.15 15.48 4.31
CA THR A 393 -39.07 15.40 3.15
C THR A 393 -38.79 16.47 2.10
N ARG A 394 -38.35 17.67 2.50
CA ARG A 394 -38.06 18.78 1.55
C ARG A 394 -36.64 18.71 0.97
N GLN A 395 -35.80 17.83 1.50
CA GLN A 395 -34.38 17.69 1.17
C GLN A 395 -34.05 16.28 0.65
N SER A 396 -35.06 15.47 0.32
CA SER A 396 -34.91 14.11 -0.17
C SER A 396 -36.13 13.71 -1.00
N PHE A 397 -35.98 12.68 -1.84
CA PHE A 397 -37.10 12.00 -2.47
C PHE A 397 -37.54 10.84 -1.60
N ARG A 398 -38.70 10.99 -0.95
CA ARG A 398 -39.31 9.88 -0.21
C ARG A 398 -39.78 8.82 -1.18
N VAL A 399 -39.40 7.59 -0.92
CA VAL A 399 -39.83 6.42 -1.69
C VAL A 399 -40.85 5.61 -0.89
N ALA A 400 -41.73 4.92 -1.61
CA ALA A 400 -42.54 3.89 -0.96
C ALA A 400 -41.58 2.82 -0.39
N PRO A 401 -41.78 2.37 0.87
CA PRO A 401 -40.88 1.42 1.51
C PRO A 401 -40.65 0.19 0.62
N ARG A 402 -39.39 -0.07 0.30
CA ARG A 402 -39.00 -1.17 -0.58
C ARG A 402 -37.64 -1.72 -0.17
N LEU A 403 -37.52 -3.04 -0.19
CA LEU A 403 -36.23 -3.71 0.00
C LEU A 403 -35.26 -3.35 -1.13
N MET A 404 -34.05 -2.93 -0.78
CA MET A 404 -33.04 -2.57 -1.76
C MET A 404 -32.38 -3.81 -2.38
N THR A 405 -32.10 -3.75 -3.66
CA THR A 405 -31.25 -4.75 -4.31
C THR A 405 -30.04 -4.04 -4.92
N PRO A 406 -28.91 -4.73 -5.15
CA PRO A 406 -27.76 -4.14 -5.82
C PRO A 406 -28.11 -3.43 -7.14
N SER A 407 -29.04 -4.00 -7.91
CA SER A 407 -29.54 -3.44 -9.16
C SER A 407 -30.34 -2.16 -8.98
N VAL A 408 -31.21 -2.08 -7.96
CA VAL A 408 -31.98 -0.86 -7.65
C VAL A 408 -31.08 0.21 -7.05
N LEU A 409 -30.13 -0.18 -6.19
CA LEU A 409 -29.17 0.74 -5.60
C LEU A 409 -28.40 1.49 -6.69
N ARG A 410 -27.88 0.76 -7.69
CA ARG A 410 -27.19 1.34 -8.85
C ARG A 410 -28.02 2.38 -9.60
N LEU A 411 -29.34 2.23 -9.66
CA LEU A 411 -30.20 3.19 -10.34
C LEU A 411 -30.38 4.46 -9.51
N VAL A 412 -30.62 4.31 -8.21
CA VAL A 412 -30.91 5.45 -7.32
C VAL A 412 -29.67 6.24 -6.94
N THR A 413 -28.47 5.65 -6.97
CA THR A 413 -27.20 6.33 -6.67
C THR A 413 -26.70 7.23 -7.80
N ASN A 414 -27.39 7.27 -8.95
CA ASN A 414 -27.11 8.22 -10.02
C ASN A 414 -27.53 9.66 -9.67
N ILE A 415 -28.33 9.84 -8.61
CA ILE A 415 -28.71 11.17 -8.12
C ILE A 415 -27.78 11.58 -6.99
N ASP A 416 -27.46 12.86 -6.91
CA ASP A 416 -26.67 13.40 -5.81
C ASP A 416 -27.41 13.31 -4.48
N GLY A 417 -26.69 12.90 -3.44
CA GLY A 417 -27.20 12.81 -2.07
C GLY A 417 -27.06 11.41 -1.47
N ALA A 418 -27.70 11.21 -0.33
CA ALA A 418 -27.66 9.97 0.42
C ALA A 418 -28.88 9.08 0.18
N VAL A 419 -28.68 7.77 0.28
CA VAL A 419 -29.75 6.76 0.31
C VAL A 419 -29.98 6.36 1.76
N LEU A 420 -31.22 6.45 2.24
CA LEU A 420 -31.61 6.11 3.61
C LEU A 420 -32.28 4.75 3.65
N ILE A 421 -31.63 3.79 4.30
CA ILE A 421 -32.13 2.43 4.53
C ILE A 421 -32.17 2.09 6.01
N GLU A 422 -33.12 1.23 6.38
CA GLU A 422 -33.12 0.54 7.67
C GLU A 422 -32.11 -0.62 7.69
N PRO A 423 -31.72 -1.13 8.87
CA PRO A 423 -30.83 -2.30 8.99
C PRO A 423 -31.37 -3.56 8.31
N ASN A 424 -32.70 -3.65 8.10
CA ASN A 424 -33.35 -4.73 7.35
C ASN A 424 -33.24 -4.58 5.82
N GLY A 425 -32.62 -3.52 5.30
CA GLY A 425 -32.47 -3.22 3.87
C GLY A 425 -33.62 -2.42 3.23
N THR A 426 -34.63 -2.02 4.00
CA THR A 426 -35.77 -1.25 3.48
C THR A 426 -35.38 0.21 3.27
N CYS A 427 -35.53 0.70 2.03
CA CYS A 427 -35.29 2.09 1.68
C CYS A 427 -36.53 2.95 1.89
N TYR A 428 -36.32 4.14 2.45
CA TYR A 428 -37.37 5.13 2.72
C TYR A 428 -37.13 6.47 2.00
N ALA A 429 -35.89 6.79 1.65
CA ALA A 429 -35.58 8.00 0.87
C ALA A 429 -34.29 7.86 0.06
N ILE A 430 -34.24 8.58 -1.07
CA ILE A 430 -33.09 8.68 -1.96
C ILE A 430 -32.76 10.15 -2.22
N GLY A 431 -31.49 10.45 -2.55
CA GLY A 431 -31.05 11.82 -2.83
C GLY A 431 -31.19 12.74 -1.62
N ALA A 432 -31.02 12.20 -0.41
CA ALA A 432 -31.16 12.96 0.82
C ALA A 432 -29.95 13.85 1.07
N ILE A 433 -30.20 15.14 1.30
CA ILE A 433 -29.18 16.08 1.75
C ILE A 433 -29.08 15.96 3.27
N LEU A 434 -28.00 15.32 3.73
CA LEU A 434 -27.74 15.14 5.15
C LEU A 434 -27.42 16.47 5.82
N ASP A 435 -28.16 16.78 6.88
CA ASP A 435 -27.90 17.90 7.77
C ASP A 435 -27.09 17.45 8.99
N GLY A 436 -26.61 18.42 9.77
CA GLY A 436 -25.87 18.14 11.00
C GLY A 436 -25.16 19.37 11.53
N LEU A 437 -24.89 19.37 12.83
CA LEU A 437 -24.16 20.45 13.50
C LEU A 437 -22.67 20.36 13.15
N ALA A 438 -21.96 21.48 13.17
CA ALA A 438 -20.51 21.48 12.99
C ALA A 438 -19.84 20.73 14.16
N THR A 439 -18.84 19.90 13.84
CA THR A 439 -18.18 19.03 14.81
C THR A 439 -16.67 19.29 14.84
N ALA A 440 -16.04 19.08 16.00
CA ALA A 440 -14.59 19.22 16.16
C ALA A 440 -13.79 18.14 15.41
N LYS A 441 -14.46 17.07 14.95
CA LYS A 441 -13.87 15.97 14.17
C LYS A 441 -13.92 16.20 12.66
N GLY A 442 -14.49 17.33 12.21
CA GLY A 442 -14.47 17.71 10.80
C GLY A 442 -13.04 17.90 10.30
N ASP A 443 -12.78 17.47 9.07
CA ASP A 443 -11.44 17.51 8.48
C ASP A 443 -11.48 18.28 7.17
N SER A 444 -10.81 19.44 7.13
CA SER A 444 -10.74 20.30 5.95
C SER A 444 -10.01 19.67 4.75
N SER A 445 -9.20 18.63 5.00
CA SER A 445 -8.52 17.87 3.94
C SER A 445 -9.44 16.84 3.26
N ARG A 446 -10.61 16.56 3.84
CA ARG A 446 -11.61 15.61 3.32
C ARG A 446 -12.74 16.32 2.58
N GLY A 447 -13.35 15.61 1.64
CA GLY A 447 -14.44 16.13 0.80
C GLY A 447 -15.73 16.44 1.57
N SER A 448 -16.60 17.23 0.96
CA SER A 448 -17.89 17.67 1.53
C SER A 448 -18.80 16.50 1.92
N ARG A 449 -18.81 15.40 1.14
CA ARG A 449 -19.60 14.19 1.42
C ARG A 449 -19.22 13.55 2.76
N TYR A 450 -17.92 13.38 3.01
CA TYR A 450 -17.40 12.82 4.26
C TYR A 450 -17.77 13.71 5.46
N ASN A 451 -17.52 15.02 5.35
CA ASN A 451 -17.81 15.96 6.42
C ASN A 451 -19.32 16.10 6.70
N SER A 452 -20.18 16.01 5.68
CA SER A 452 -21.64 15.99 5.88
C SER A 452 -22.11 14.70 6.56
N ALA A 453 -21.59 13.55 6.14
CA ALA A 453 -21.90 12.27 6.78
C ALA A 453 -21.45 12.23 8.25
N LEU A 454 -20.27 12.76 8.56
CA LEU A 454 -19.75 12.81 9.94
C LEU A 454 -20.63 13.69 10.84
N ARG A 455 -21.03 14.88 10.36
CA ARG A 455 -21.93 15.77 11.09
C ARG A 455 -23.29 15.12 11.33
N TYR A 456 -23.82 14.43 10.32
CA TYR A 456 -25.08 13.70 10.43
C TYR A 456 -24.99 12.62 11.52
N VAL A 457 -23.97 11.76 11.46
CA VAL A 457 -23.78 10.67 12.44
C VAL A 457 -23.68 11.19 13.87
N GLU A 458 -22.95 12.29 14.10
CA GLU A 458 -22.81 12.84 15.46
C GLU A 458 -24.09 13.54 15.97
N SER A 459 -24.92 14.07 15.07
CA SER A 459 -26.17 14.74 15.43
C SER A 459 -27.40 13.82 15.40
N SER A 460 -27.25 12.59 14.90
CA SER A 460 -28.34 11.61 14.78
C SER A 460 -28.81 11.15 16.16
N GLN A 461 -30.13 11.09 16.32
CA GLN A 461 -30.78 10.53 17.53
C GLN A 461 -30.89 9.01 17.49
N TYR A 462 -30.63 8.40 16.32
CA TYR A 462 -30.74 6.97 16.07
C TYR A 462 -29.35 6.36 15.85
N PRO A 463 -29.14 5.10 16.26
CA PRO A 463 -27.98 4.32 15.84
C PRO A 463 -27.89 4.33 14.32
N CYS A 464 -26.77 4.82 13.79
CA CYS A 464 -26.57 4.94 12.37
C CYS A 464 -25.14 4.55 11.97
N LEU A 465 -25.05 3.83 10.86
CA LEU A 465 -23.83 3.49 10.15
C LEU A 465 -23.91 4.16 8.78
N VAL A 466 -22.99 5.08 8.51
CA VAL A 466 -22.90 5.75 7.22
C VAL A 466 -21.69 5.26 6.47
N VAL A 467 -21.96 4.79 5.26
CA VAL A 467 -20.97 4.31 4.30
C VAL A 467 -20.78 5.41 3.27
N VAL A 468 -19.61 6.04 3.28
CA VAL A 468 -19.24 7.08 2.31
C VAL A 468 -18.32 6.46 1.28
N VAL A 469 -18.80 6.35 0.05
CA VAL A 469 -18.02 5.89 -1.09
C VAL A 469 -17.53 7.11 -1.86
N SER A 470 -16.21 7.28 -1.94
CA SER A 470 -15.58 8.31 -2.77
C SER A 470 -15.64 7.95 -4.27
N GLU A 471 -15.47 8.94 -5.14
CA GLU A 471 -15.37 8.73 -6.59
C GLU A 471 -14.19 7.81 -6.96
N ASP A 472 -13.14 7.79 -6.13
CA ASP A 472 -11.97 6.92 -6.25
C ASP A 472 -12.23 5.46 -5.79
N GLY A 473 -13.44 5.17 -5.31
CA GLY A 473 -13.86 3.85 -4.83
C GLY A 473 -13.46 3.53 -3.38
N LEU A 474 -12.86 4.49 -2.66
CA LEU A 474 -12.60 4.34 -1.22
C LEU A 474 -13.91 4.35 -0.45
N ILE A 475 -14.05 3.45 0.51
CA ILE A 475 -15.19 3.41 1.43
C ILE A 475 -14.71 3.89 2.80
N ASP A 476 -15.34 4.92 3.32
CA ASP A 476 -15.21 5.35 4.71
C ASP A 476 -16.45 4.92 5.50
N LEU A 477 -16.26 4.24 6.62
CA LEU A 477 -17.33 3.86 7.55
C LEU A 477 -17.39 4.84 8.73
N LEU A 478 -18.58 5.37 9.02
CA LEU A 478 -18.85 6.31 10.09
C LEU A 478 -19.98 5.78 11.00
N PRO A 479 -19.85 5.84 12.34
CA PRO A 479 -18.78 6.49 13.11
C PRO A 479 -17.46 5.71 13.04
N PRO A 480 -16.28 6.38 13.12
CA PRO A 480 -14.99 5.70 13.06
C PRO A 480 -14.84 4.68 14.21
N GLY A 481 -14.08 3.60 13.95
CA GLY A 481 -13.66 2.64 14.97
C GLY A 481 -13.03 3.37 16.16
N VAL A 482 -13.39 3.02 17.39
CA VAL A 482 -12.63 3.46 18.57
C VAL A 482 -11.35 2.62 18.61
N LYS A 483 -10.20 3.28 18.83
CA LYS A 483 -8.87 2.68 18.93
C LYS A 483 -8.81 1.51 19.90
#